data_AF-A0A9N9VKY0-F1
#
_entry.id   AF-A0A9N9VKY0-F1
#
_cell.length_a   1.000
_cell.length_b   1.000
_cell.length_c   1.000
_cell.angle_alpha   90.00
_cell.angle_beta   90.00
_cell.angle_gamma   90.00
#
_symmetry.space_group_name_H-M   'P 1'
#
loop_
_entity.id
_entity.type
_entity.pdbx_description
1 polymer ?
#
loop_
_entity_poly.entity_id
_entity_poly.type
_entity_poly.pdbx_seq_one_letter_code
_entity_poly.pdbx_strand_id
1 'polypeptide(L)'
;MLFFLKKQPRGHLSSLRHYNRMIALINKLLYYAREAKKHPYCRHSEVSPVEDILDTADRTHMRDPPRSRGLDKYHERGNCNFLALAIQARLFKYIRSKLKADPRRLAKPGRPLLDYTLRPRRVTPLALPYYSRRDEPNIEPEIISLLLSLGAKPNQVVHSHEDRTVWALFLISCWESAKRGEATEVSKKTWYEVSEMMIKHGSSRDCFNSIEGQELSIDDVLNTIFGEDQASNLLEQINDQMLHKGNPWSGWISSFF
;
A
#
# COMPACT_ATOMS: atom_id res chain seq x y z
N MET A 1 28.62 4.14 -3.87
CA MET A 1 27.26 4.40 -4.43
C MET A 1 26.96 5.88 -4.58
N LEU A 2 27.16 6.71 -3.54
CA LEU A 2 26.96 8.17 -3.55
C LEU A 2 27.61 8.92 -4.72
N PHE A 3 28.82 8.49 -5.13
CA PHE A 3 29.57 9.14 -6.20
C PHE A 3 28.92 9.00 -7.58
N PHE A 4 28.19 7.90 -7.82
CA PHE A 4 27.53 7.63 -9.10
C PHE A 4 26.25 8.43 -9.29
N LEU A 5 25.50 8.73 -8.22
CA LEU A 5 24.29 9.55 -8.31
C LEU A 5 24.62 11.04 -8.46
N LYS A 6 25.73 11.51 -7.86
CA LYS A 6 26.16 12.92 -7.95
C LYS A 6 26.95 13.28 -9.21
N LYS A 7 27.61 12.32 -9.89
CA LYS A 7 28.43 12.56 -11.10
C LYS A 7 27.74 12.22 -12.45
N GLN A 8 26.43 12.02 -12.48
CA GLN A 8 25.75 11.82 -13.77
C GLN A 8 25.72 13.13 -14.58
N PRO A 9 26.24 13.16 -15.82
CA PRO A 9 26.20 14.35 -16.65
C PRO A 9 24.74 14.75 -16.88
N ARG A 10 24.43 16.04 -16.68
CA ARG A 10 23.08 16.60 -16.86
C ARG A 10 22.59 16.60 -18.31
N GLY A 11 23.45 16.23 -19.27
CA GLY A 11 23.09 16.03 -20.68
C GLY A 11 22.80 14.56 -20.96
N HIS A 12 21.67 14.28 -21.61
CA HIS A 12 21.11 12.95 -21.93
C HIS A 12 20.38 12.19 -20.80
N LEU A 13 19.33 12.82 -20.27
CA LEU A 13 18.27 12.13 -19.52
C LEU A 13 17.30 11.31 -20.42
N SER A 14 17.53 11.23 -21.73
CA SER A 14 16.58 10.68 -22.71
C SER A 14 16.84 9.24 -23.15
N SER A 15 17.90 8.57 -22.69
CA SER A 15 18.17 7.19 -23.12
C SER A 15 17.55 6.18 -22.14
N LEU A 16 16.72 5.27 -22.67
CA LEU A 16 16.04 4.19 -21.93
C LEU A 16 17.02 3.39 -21.03
N ARG A 17 18.28 3.28 -21.45
CA ARG A 17 19.35 2.60 -20.71
C ARG A 17 19.76 3.33 -19.42
N HIS A 18 19.84 4.66 -19.46
CA HIS A 18 20.13 5.47 -18.26
C HIS A 18 18.97 5.47 -17.28
N TYR A 19 17.75 5.57 -17.79
CA TYR A 19 16.52 5.47 -17.01
C TYR A 19 16.43 4.14 -16.24
N ASN A 20 16.61 3.02 -16.94
CA ASN A 20 16.62 1.69 -16.32
C ASN A 20 17.73 1.54 -15.27
N ARG A 21 18.91 2.16 -15.49
CA ARG A 21 20.01 2.17 -14.52
C ARG A 21 19.66 2.98 -13.26
N MET A 22 19.00 4.12 -13.40
CA MET A 22 18.53 4.93 -12.27
C MET A 22 17.49 4.17 -11.44
N ILE A 23 16.49 3.57 -12.08
CA ILE A 23 15.50 2.72 -11.40
C ILE A 23 16.18 1.56 -10.66
N ALA A 24 17.15 0.91 -11.29
CA ALA A 24 17.93 -0.17 -10.68
C ALA A 24 18.69 0.29 -9.42
N LEU A 25 19.28 1.49 -9.45
CA LEU A 25 19.98 2.07 -8.29
C LEU A 25 19.02 2.45 -7.16
N ILE A 26 17.90 3.10 -7.46
CA ILE A 26 16.88 3.44 -6.45
C ILE A 26 16.36 2.18 -5.78
N ASN A 27 16.06 1.14 -6.56
CA ASN A 27 15.66 -0.15 -5.99
C ASN A 27 16.73 -0.71 -5.05
N LYS A 28 18.00 -0.80 -5.49
CA LYS A 28 19.10 -1.26 -4.63
C LYS A 28 19.19 -0.45 -3.33
N LEU A 29 19.08 0.87 -3.41
CA LEU A 29 19.11 1.75 -2.24
C LEU A 29 17.98 1.41 -1.27
N LEU A 30 16.74 1.30 -1.77
CA LEU A 30 15.57 0.96 -0.96
C LEU A 30 15.70 -0.43 -0.32
N TYR A 31 16.29 -1.40 -1.02
CA TYR A 31 16.57 -2.73 -0.47
C TYR A 31 17.55 -2.67 0.69
N TYR A 32 18.73 -2.07 0.48
CA TYR A 32 19.75 -1.99 1.52
C TYR A 32 19.29 -1.10 2.69
N ALA A 33 18.48 -0.07 2.43
CA ALA A 33 17.84 0.71 3.48
C ALA A 33 16.95 -0.15 4.39
N ARG A 34 16.19 -1.09 3.81
CA ARG A 34 15.38 -2.04 4.58
C ARG A 34 16.24 -3.02 5.34
N GLU A 35 17.24 -3.64 4.70
CA GLU A 35 18.10 -4.62 5.38
C GLU A 35 18.91 -3.97 6.51
N ALA A 36 19.38 -2.73 6.34
CA ALA A 36 20.03 -1.96 7.39
C ALA A 36 19.10 -1.76 8.60
N LYS A 37 17.80 -1.47 8.39
CA LYS A 37 16.83 -1.33 9.50
C LYS A 37 16.57 -2.63 10.27
N LYS A 38 16.76 -3.79 9.63
CA LYS A 38 16.63 -5.10 10.30
C LYS A 38 17.83 -5.42 11.19
N HIS A 39 18.97 -4.76 10.98
CA HIS A 39 20.21 -4.99 11.71
C HIS A 39 20.06 -4.61 13.20
N PRO A 40 20.51 -5.44 14.16
CA PRO A 40 20.34 -5.20 15.61
C PRO A 40 20.75 -3.79 16.07
N TYR A 41 21.89 -3.29 15.60
CA TYR A 41 22.38 -1.93 15.92
C TYR A 41 21.47 -0.80 15.43
N CYS A 42 20.66 -1.02 14.39
CA CYS A 42 19.77 0.00 13.82
C CYS A 42 18.31 -0.19 14.26
N ARG A 43 17.98 -1.29 14.96
CA ARG A 43 16.62 -1.55 15.45
C ARG A 43 16.20 -0.51 16.49
N HIS A 44 17.09 -0.11 17.38
CA HIS A 44 16.80 0.84 18.47
C HIS A 44 17.04 2.31 18.12
N SER A 45 17.72 2.60 17.00
CA SER A 45 17.89 3.99 16.55
C SER A 45 16.59 4.55 16.01
N GLU A 46 16.12 5.69 16.54
CA GLU A 46 14.98 6.42 15.97
C GLU A 46 15.30 7.01 14.59
N VAL A 47 16.57 7.37 14.37
CA VAL A 47 17.06 7.95 13.12
C VAL A 47 17.45 6.84 12.16
N SER A 48 16.95 6.90 10.93
CA SER A 48 17.32 5.96 9.88
C SER A 48 18.71 6.34 9.36
N PRO A 49 19.74 5.48 9.44
CA PRO A 49 21.12 5.81 9.06
C PRO A 49 21.30 6.11 7.56
N VAL A 50 20.23 5.93 6.79
CA VAL A 50 20.15 6.17 5.35
C VAL A 50 19.20 7.30 4.99
N GLU A 51 18.65 8.03 5.95
CA GLU A 51 17.63 9.08 5.71
C GLU A 51 18.13 10.17 4.77
N ASP A 52 19.33 10.71 4.99
CA ASP A 52 19.94 11.72 4.10
C ASP A 52 20.16 11.21 2.67
N ILE A 53 20.46 9.91 2.54
CA ILE A 53 20.69 9.26 1.24
C ILE A 53 19.35 9.07 0.52
N LEU A 54 18.30 8.71 1.27
CA LEU A 54 16.94 8.56 0.75
C LEU A 54 16.37 9.92 0.32
N ASP A 55 16.60 10.99 1.09
CA ASP A 55 16.18 12.35 0.76
C ASP A 55 16.84 12.85 -0.54
N THR A 56 18.09 12.47 -0.78
CA THR A 56 18.78 12.80 -2.03
C THR A 56 18.15 12.07 -3.24
N ALA A 57 17.63 10.86 -3.04
CA ALA A 57 16.99 10.04 -4.09
C ALA A 57 15.54 10.45 -4.39
N ASP A 58 14.91 11.28 -3.54
CA ASP A 58 13.56 11.81 -3.72
C ASP A 58 13.41 12.74 -4.96
N ARG A 59 14.49 13.10 -5.64
CA ARG A 59 14.45 14.07 -6.74
C ARG A 59 14.30 13.47 -8.14
N THR A 60 14.14 12.15 -8.29
CA THR A 60 14.16 11.48 -9.60
C THR A 60 13.04 10.44 -9.74
N HIS A 61 11.80 10.83 -10.10
CA HIS A 61 10.68 9.86 -10.20
C HIS A 61 9.98 9.84 -11.55
N MET A 62 10.22 8.77 -12.29
CA MET A 62 9.23 8.09 -13.12
C MET A 62 9.48 6.59 -12.99
N ARG A 63 8.42 5.76 -12.99
CA ARG A 63 8.53 4.30 -12.91
C ARG A 63 7.42 3.62 -13.68
N ASP A 64 7.74 2.46 -14.25
CA ASP A 64 6.76 1.61 -14.93
C ASP A 64 5.91 0.81 -13.93
N PRO A 65 4.59 0.71 -14.14
CA PRO A 65 3.72 -0.14 -13.33
C PRO A 65 3.99 -1.63 -13.57
N PRO A 66 3.69 -2.51 -12.60
CA PRO A 66 3.70 -3.94 -12.85
C PRO A 66 2.72 -4.37 -13.95
N ARG A 67 3.02 -5.51 -14.59
CA ARG A 67 2.09 -6.13 -15.53
C ARG A 67 0.77 -6.45 -14.81
N SER A 68 -0.34 -6.13 -15.46
CA SER A 68 -1.68 -6.45 -14.98
C SER A 68 -1.87 -7.96 -14.79
N ARG A 69 -2.69 -8.34 -13.82
CA ARG A 69 -3.06 -9.73 -13.55
C ARG A 69 -4.56 -9.86 -13.36
N GLY A 70 -5.24 -10.36 -14.39
CA GLY A 70 -6.70 -10.46 -14.37
C GLY A 70 -7.32 -9.10 -14.06
N LEU A 71 -8.08 -9.01 -12.97
CA LEU A 71 -8.66 -7.76 -12.49
C LEU A 71 -7.70 -6.86 -11.70
N ASP A 72 -6.57 -7.38 -11.22
CA ASP A 72 -5.53 -6.59 -10.54
C ASP A 72 -4.63 -5.87 -11.57
N LYS A 73 -5.15 -4.76 -12.10
CA LYS A 73 -4.43 -3.84 -12.98
C LYS A 73 -3.64 -2.82 -12.15
N TYR A 74 -2.54 -2.31 -12.71
CA TYR A 74 -1.71 -1.28 -12.09
C TYR A 74 -1.52 -0.09 -13.03
N HIS A 75 -2.04 1.07 -12.63
CA HIS A 75 -1.92 2.31 -13.39
C HIS A 75 -1.38 3.44 -12.52
N GLU A 76 -0.12 3.80 -12.78
CA GLU A 76 0.63 4.81 -12.00
C GLU A 76 0.43 6.24 -12.52
N ARG A 77 0.14 6.38 -13.83
CA ARG A 77 -0.02 7.65 -14.58
C ARG A 77 1.04 8.72 -14.24
N GLY A 78 2.28 8.31 -13.96
CA GLY A 78 3.40 9.22 -13.68
C GLY A 78 3.41 9.89 -12.29
N ASN A 79 2.49 9.53 -11.38
CA ASN A 79 2.34 10.20 -10.08
C ASN A 79 2.98 9.41 -8.92
N CYS A 80 4.02 8.61 -9.18
CA CYS A 80 4.79 7.91 -8.16
C CYS A 80 5.73 8.90 -7.47
N ASN A 81 5.51 9.21 -6.20
CA ASN A 81 6.49 9.98 -5.41
C ASN A 81 7.38 9.03 -4.59
N PHE A 82 8.47 9.54 -4.03
CA PHE A 82 9.36 8.70 -3.23
C PHE A 82 8.71 8.12 -1.99
N LEU A 83 7.72 8.81 -1.41
CA LEU A 83 7.00 8.30 -0.26
C LEU A 83 6.25 7.00 -0.61
N ALA A 84 5.67 6.91 -1.81
CA ALA A 84 5.10 5.68 -2.34
C ALA A 84 6.16 4.57 -2.53
N LEU A 85 7.36 4.93 -3.01
CA LEU A 85 8.48 3.99 -3.12
C LEU A 85 8.97 3.50 -1.74
N ALA A 86 9.03 4.39 -0.76
CA ALA A 86 9.41 4.04 0.61
C ALA A 86 8.38 3.12 1.26
N ILE A 87 7.08 3.35 1.01
CA ILE A 87 5.97 2.48 1.40
C ILE A 87 6.14 1.07 0.83
N GLN A 88 6.32 0.94 -0.48
CA GLN A 88 6.50 -0.39 -1.07
C GLN A 88 7.80 -1.08 -0.60
N ALA A 89 8.77 -0.32 -0.06
CA ALA A 89 10.00 -0.82 0.53
C ALA A 89 9.86 -1.15 2.01
N ARG A 90 8.70 -0.83 2.61
CA ARG A 90 8.39 -0.99 4.03
C ARG A 90 9.35 -0.25 4.94
N LEU A 91 9.71 0.97 4.55
CA LEU A 91 10.62 1.81 5.32
C LEU A 91 9.86 2.56 6.44
N PHE A 92 9.13 1.87 7.32
CA PHE A 92 8.21 2.45 8.31
C PHE A 92 8.77 3.68 9.03
N LYS A 93 9.95 3.60 9.65
CA LYS A 93 10.58 4.76 10.33
C LYS A 93 10.73 6.01 9.46
N TYR A 94 11.09 5.84 8.18
CA TYR A 94 11.23 6.95 7.23
C TYR A 94 9.86 7.54 6.88
N ILE A 95 8.88 6.68 6.60
CA ILE A 95 7.51 7.08 6.27
C ILE A 95 6.90 7.87 7.44
N ARG A 96 7.05 7.34 8.67
CA ARG A 96 6.60 7.98 9.90
C ARG A 96 7.27 9.33 10.12
N SER A 97 8.59 9.42 9.96
CA SER A 97 9.35 10.69 10.04
C SER A 97 8.79 11.73 9.07
N LYS A 98 8.65 11.38 7.78
CA LYS A 98 8.19 12.32 6.74
C LYS A 98 6.72 12.74 6.90
N LEU A 99 5.84 11.84 7.31
CA LEU A 99 4.43 12.16 7.54
C LEU A 99 4.21 12.95 8.84
N LYS A 100 5.01 12.71 9.88
CA LYS A 100 4.98 13.55 11.09
C LYS A 100 5.47 14.97 10.80
N ALA A 101 6.55 15.10 10.02
CA ALA A 101 7.10 16.39 9.66
C ALA A 101 6.14 17.21 8.77
N ASP A 102 5.41 16.55 7.86
CA ASP A 102 4.44 17.21 6.99
C ASP A 102 3.26 16.27 6.64
N PRO A 103 2.15 16.34 7.39
CA PRO A 103 0.96 15.51 7.15
C PRO A 103 0.32 15.72 5.78
N ARG A 104 0.54 16.88 5.14
CA ARG A 104 0.00 17.19 3.80
C ARG A 104 0.54 16.23 2.73
N ARG A 105 1.70 15.60 2.97
CA ARG A 105 2.29 14.58 2.09
C ARG A 105 1.43 13.32 1.97
N LEU A 106 0.44 13.14 2.85
CA LEU A 106 -0.55 12.07 2.74
C LEU A 106 -1.40 12.23 1.48
N ALA A 107 -1.78 13.46 1.15
CA ALA A 107 -2.54 13.78 -0.04
C ALA A 107 -1.60 13.85 -1.25
N LYS A 108 -1.86 13.00 -2.25
CA LYS A 108 -1.15 13.08 -3.53
C LYS A 108 -2.10 12.77 -4.70
N PRO A 109 -1.84 13.30 -5.89
CA PRO A 109 -2.62 12.96 -7.08
C PRO A 109 -2.42 11.51 -7.50
N GLY A 110 -3.40 10.98 -8.24
CA GLY A 110 -3.39 9.62 -8.77
C GLY A 110 -3.61 8.56 -7.69
N ARG A 111 -2.81 7.48 -7.74
CA ARG A 111 -2.91 6.35 -6.82
C ARG A 111 -2.67 6.78 -5.35
N PRO A 112 -3.57 6.53 -4.39
CA PRO A 112 -3.36 6.92 -2.99
C PRO A 112 -2.23 6.16 -2.30
N LEU A 113 -1.59 6.76 -1.29
CA LEU A 113 -0.51 6.10 -0.52
C LEU A 113 -0.94 4.77 0.13
N LEU A 114 -2.19 4.72 0.63
CA LEU A 114 -2.80 3.52 1.21
C LEU A 114 -2.88 2.36 0.20
N ASP A 115 -3.06 2.67 -1.09
CA ASP A 115 -3.11 1.63 -2.12
C ASP A 115 -1.71 1.06 -2.43
N TYR A 116 -0.63 1.83 -2.24
CA TYR A 116 0.73 1.28 -2.36
C TYR A 116 1.10 0.33 -1.21
N THR A 117 0.56 0.56 -0.01
CA THR A 117 0.77 -0.36 1.12
C THR A 117 0.07 -1.69 0.90
N LEU A 118 -1.16 -1.65 0.39
CA LEU A 118 -2.04 -2.81 0.26
C LEU A 118 -1.70 -3.67 -0.96
N ARG A 119 -1.18 -3.05 -2.01
CA ARG A 119 -0.79 -3.74 -3.25
C ARG A 119 0.68 -3.45 -3.60
N PRO A 120 1.66 -3.99 -2.83
CA PRO A 120 3.07 -3.62 -2.92
C PRO A 120 3.82 -4.30 -4.07
N ARG A 121 3.13 -4.76 -5.12
CA ARG A 121 3.79 -5.41 -6.27
C ARG A 121 4.80 -4.46 -6.90
N ARG A 122 6.02 -4.96 -7.03
CA ARG A 122 7.14 -4.26 -7.65
C ARG A 122 7.62 -5.05 -8.85
N VAL A 123 7.77 -4.38 -9.99
CA VAL A 123 8.69 -4.84 -11.02
C VAL A 123 10.05 -4.25 -10.68
N THR A 124 10.98 -5.10 -10.26
CA THR A 124 12.39 -4.73 -10.18
C THR A 124 13.10 -5.33 -11.37
N PRO A 125 13.82 -4.55 -12.20
CA PRO A 125 14.65 -5.06 -13.30
C PRO A 125 15.81 -5.97 -12.85
N LEU A 126 15.99 -6.17 -11.55
CA LEU A 126 17.10 -6.89 -10.95
C LEU A 126 16.58 -8.13 -10.23
N ALA A 127 17.28 -9.24 -10.41
CA ALA A 127 17.15 -10.49 -9.62
C ALA A 127 17.64 -10.31 -8.16
N LEU A 128 17.29 -9.18 -7.53
CA LEU A 128 17.46 -9.02 -6.10
C LEU A 128 16.47 -9.96 -5.41
N PRO A 129 16.87 -10.67 -4.34
CA PRO A 129 15.97 -11.53 -3.57
C PRO A 129 15.01 -10.67 -2.75
N TYR A 130 14.14 -9.94 -3.44
CA TYR A 130 12.98 -9.31 -2.85
C TYR A 130 11.93 -10.38 -2.66
N TYR A 131 11.58 -10.65 -1.40
CA TYR A 131 10.40 -11.41 -1.01
C TYR A 131 10.37 -12.90 -1.42
N SER A 132 11.16 -13.32 -2.39
CA SER A 132 11.17 -14.68 -2.96
C SER A 132 11.88 -15.72 -2.10
N ARG A 133 12.45 -15.34 -0.95
CA ARG A 133 13.19 -16.24 -0.05
C ARG A 133 12.79 -16.15 1.41
N ARG A 134 11.79 -15.34 1.78
CA ARG A 134 11.37 -15.19 3.17
C ARG A 134 9.85 -15.25 3.24
N ASP A 135 9.33 -16.08 4.13
CA ASP A 135 7.91 -16.16 4.53
C ASP A 135 7.44 -14.89 5.25
N GLU A 136 7.89 -13.71 4.82
CA GLU A 136 7.45 -12.42 5.34
C GLU A 136 6.20 -12.00 4.57
N PRO A 137 5.11 -11.57 5.25
CA PRO A 137 3.90 -11.12 4.58
C PRO A 137 4.22 -9.97 3.62
N ASN A 138 3.46 -9.86 2.55
CA ASN A 138 3.71 -8.85 1.52
C ASN A 138 3.35 -7.41 1.98
N ILE A 139 2.51 -7.29 3.00
CA ILE A 139 1.95 -6.05 3.57
C ILE A 139 2.53 -5.77 4.96
N GLU A 140 2.63 -4.49 5.34
CA GLU A 140 3.10 -4.03 6.66
C GLU A 140 1.94 -3.37 7.44
N PRO A 141 1.33 -4.07 8.42
CA PRO A 141 0.19 -3.55 9.20
C PRO A 141 0.46 -2.19 9.87
N GLU A 142 1.69 -1.97 10.35
CA GLU A 142 2.08 -0.73 11.03
C GLU A 142 1.98 0.50 10.11
N ILE A 143 2.34 0.36 8.83
CA ILE A 143 2.23 1.46 7.86
C ILE A 143 0.76 1.75 7.58
N ILE A 144 -0.09 0.72 7.47
CA ILE A 144 -1.52 0.88 7.22
C ILE A 144 -2.18 1.61 8.39
N SER A 145 -1.92 1.15 9.63
CA SER A 145 -2.41 1.80 10.84
C SER A 145 -1.99 3.28 10.93
N LEU A 146 -0.73 3.59 10.58
CA LEU A 146 -0.25 4.96 10.48
C LEU A 146 -1.02 5.78 9.42
N LEU A 147 -1.21 5.26 8.22
CA LEU A 147 -1.90 5.99 7.15
C LEU A 147 -3.37 6.23 7.50
N LEU A 148 -4.06 5.21 8.02
CA LEU A 148 -5.46 5.28 8.42
C LEU A 148 -5.66 6.27 9.58
N SER A 149 -4.80 6.25 10.59
CA SER A 149 -4.84 7.21 11.72
C SER A 149 -4.57 8.66 11.29
N LEU A 150 -3.83 8.87 10.20
CA LEU A 150 -3.62 10.18 9.59
C LEU A 150 -4.75 10.60 8.63
N GLY A 151 -5.81 9.79 8.48
CA GLY A 151 -6.99 10.13 7.69
C GLY A 151 -6.99 9.59 6.26
N ALA A 152 -6.13 8.62 5.93
CA ALA A 152 -6.26 7.90 4.67
C ALA A 152 -7.61 7.16 4.63
N LYS A 153 -8.31 7.21 3.50
CA LYS A 153 -9.68 6.69 3.38
C LYS A 153 -9.69 5.35 2.64
N PRO A 154 -10.21 4.26 3.25
CA PRO A 154 -10.42 2.97 2.57
C PRO A 154 -11.26 3.08 1.29
N ASN A 155 -12.28 3.93 1.31
CA ASN A 155 -13.18 4.14 0.16
C ASN A 155 -12.71 5.27 -0.78
N GLN A 156 -11.45 5.72 -0.70
CA GLN A 156 -10.95 6.70 -1.66
C GLN A 156 -10.97 6.11 -3.06
N VAL A 157 -11.60 6.81 -4.00
CA VAL A 157 -11.67 6.42 -5.41
C VAL A 157 -10.29 6.59 -6.05
N VAL A 158 -9.88 5.57 -6.82
CA VAL A 158 -8.63 5.57 -7.58
C VAL A 158 -8.96 5.70 -9.06
N HIS A 159 -9.01 6.93 -9.56
CA HIS A 159 -9.37 7.25 -10.95
C HIS A 159 -8.48 6.60 -12.02
N SER A 160 -7.28 6.15 -11.66
CA SER A 160 -6.44 5.39 -12.57
C SER A 160 -6.89 3.94 -12.77
N HIS A 161 -7.86 3.44 -12.00
CA HIS A 161 -8.32 2.05 -11.98
C HIS A 161 -9.86 1.96 -12.04
N GLU A 162 -10.47 2.48 -13.11
CA GLU A 162 -11.92 2.36 -13.34
C GLU A 162 -12.76 2.86 -12.15
N ASP A 163 -12.30 3.94 -11.50
CA ASP A 163 -12.94 4.54 -10.33
C ASP A 163 -13.23 3.58 -9.16
N ARG A 164 -12.45 2.49 -9.05
CA ARG A 164 -12.52 1.57 -7.92
C ARG A 164 -11.96 2.20 -6.66
N THR A 165 -12.51 1.82 -5.51
CA THR A 165 -11.99 2.24 -4.20
C THR A 165 -10.69 1.53 -3.85
N VAL A 166 -9.89 2.13 -2.96
CA VAL A 166 -8.69 1.46 -2.40
C VAL A 166 -9.04 0.12 -1.76
N TRP A 167 -10.17 0.04 -1.04
CA TRP A 167 -10.69 -1.18 -0.44
C TRP A 167 -11.00 -2.27 -1.48
N ALA A 168 -11.75 -1.94 -2.54
CA ALA A 168 -12.06 -2.88 -3.62
C ALA A 168 -10.81 -3.42 -4.31
N LEU A 169 -9.85 -2.53 -4.59
CA LEU A 169 -8.60 -2.91 -5.24
C LEU A 169 -7.77 -3.87 -4.39
N PHE A 170 -7.69 -3.62 -3.08
CA PHE A 170 -7.04 -4.53 -2.13
C PHE A 170 -7.68 -5.92 -2.16
N LEU A 171 -9.00 -5.99 -2.02
CA LEU A 171 -9.74 -7.26 -2.05
C LEU A 171 -9.52 -8.02 -3.37
N ILE A 172 -9.55 -7.33 -4.51
CA ILE A 172 -9.27 -7.94 -5.82
C ILE A 172 -7.86 -8.53 -5.87
N SER A 173 -6.85 -7.83 -5.34
CA SER A 173 -5.48 -8.32 -5.34
C SER A 173 -5.31 -9.57 -4.46
N CYS A 174 -5.96 -9.60 -3.30
CA CYS A 174 -6.02 -10.78 -2.43
C CYS A 174 -6.74 -11.95 -3.12
N TRP A 175 -7.91 -11.70 -3.70
CA TRP A 175 -8.72 -12.69 -4.40
C TRP A 175 -8.00 -13.32 -5.60
N GLU A 176 -7.37 -12.52 -6.46
CA GLU A 176 -6.54 -13.01 -7.57
C GLU A 176 -5.34 -13.85 -7.08
N SER A 177 -4.81 -13.56 -5.89
CA SER A 177 -3.70 -14.31 -5.30
C SER A 177 -4.20 -15.64 -4.72
N ALA A 178 -5.33 -15.64 -4.01
CA ALA A 178 -5.96 -16.84 -3.45
C ALA A 178 -6.42 -17.81 -4.56
N LYS A 179 -7.12 -17.30 -5.58
CA LYS A 179 -7.64 -18.11 -6.70
C LYS A 179 -6.55 -18.86 -7.48
N ARG A 180 -5.32 -18.33 -7.50
CA ARG A 180 -4.17 -18.96 -8.18
C ARG A 180 -3.30 -19.82 -7.27
N GLY A 181 -3.70 -20.02 -6.01
CA GLY A 181 -2.92 -20.80 -5.05
C GLY A 181 -1.61 -20.15 -4.62
N GLU A 182 -1.49 -18.82 -4.76
CA GLU A 182 -0.28 -18.08 -4.38
C GLU A 182 -0.37 -17.45 -2.98
N ALA A 183 -1.55 -17.51 -2.36
CA ALA A 183 -1.78 -17.01 -1.02
C ALA A 183 -1.23 -17.99 0.02
N THR A 184 -0.17 -17.59 0.73
CA THR A 184 0.31 -18.33 1.91
C THR A 184 -0.58 -18.05 3.12
N GLU A 185 -0.60 -18.95 4.10
CA GLU A 185 -1.37 -18.76 5.34
C GLU A 185 -0.92 -17.51 6.12
N VAL A 186 0.38 -17.21 6.14
CA VAL A 186 0.93 -15.96 6.71
C VAL A 186 0.35 -14.73 6.00
N SER A 187 0.23 -14.80 4.67
CA SER A 187 -0.36 -13.71 3.89
C SER A 187 -1.84 -13.55 4.20
N LYS A 188 -2.62 -14.64 4.22
CA LYS A 188 -4.06 -14.60 4.54
C LYS A 188 -4.31 -14.04 5.93
N LYS A 189 -3.55 -14.48 6.95
CA LYS A 189 -3.65 -13.93 8.30
C LYS A 189 -3.43 -12.41 8.32
N THR A 190 -2.39 -11.95 7.62
CA THR A 190 -2.11 -10.51 7.51
C THR A 190 -3.22 -9.76 6.76
N TRP A 191 -3.77 -10.36 5.70
CA TRP A 191 -4.87 -9.76 4.95
C TRP A 191 -6.15 -9.65 5.78
N TYR A 192 -6.40 -10.61 6.66
CA TYR A 192 -7.53 -10.60 7.59
C TYR A 192 -7.39 -9.45 8.59
N GLU A 193 -6.25 -9.35 9.29
CA GLU A 193 -5.95 -8.26 10.24
C GLU A 193 -6.06 -6.89 9.56
N VAL A 194 -5.58 -6.77 8.32
CA VAL A 194 -5.69 -5.55 7.51
C VAL A 194 -7.13 -5.25 7.13
N SER A 195 -7.94 -6.27 6.84
CA SER A 195 -9.36 -6.10 6.54
C SER A 195 -10.10 -5.51 7.72
N GLU A 196 -9.90 -6.03 8.93
CA GLU A 196 -10.48 -5.48 10.17
C GLU A 196 -10.08 -4.01 10.37
N MET A 197 -8.80 -3.67 10.17
CA MET A 197 -8.33 -2.28 10.27
C MET A 197 -9.03 -1.36 9.26
N MET A 198 -9.20 -1.81 8.02
CA MET A 198 -9.83 -1.05 6.95
C MET A 198 -11.34 -0.86 7.23
N ILE A 199 -12.03 -1.91 7.68
CA ILE A 199 -13.45 -1.87 8.07
C ILE A 199 -13.66 -0.89 9.23
N LYS A 200 -12.82 -0.93 10.26
CA LYS A 200 -12.86 0.02 11.37
C LYS A 200 -12.71 1.49 10.92
N HIS A 201 -12.01 1.72 9.81
CA HIS A 201 -11.85 3.05 9.21
C HIS A 201 -12.85 3.32 8.06
N GLY A 202 -13.88 2.49 7.94
CA GLY A 202 -15.05 2.77 7.12
C GLY A 202 -15.07 2.16 5.74
N SER A 203 -14.38 1.04 5.49
CA SER A 203 -14.61 0.25 4.27
C SER A 203 -16.10 -0.02 4.05
N SER A 204 -16.57 0.16 2.81
CA SER A 204 -17.97 -0.08 2.44
C SER A 204 -18.18 -1.50 1.92
N ARG A 205 -19.40 -2.03 2.16
CA ARG A 205 -19.91 -3.26 1.53
C ARG A 205 -20.04 -3.11 0.01
N ASP A 206 -20.50 -1.94 -0.43
CA ASP A 206 -20.82 -1.60 -1.83
C ASP A 206 -19.57 -1.26 -2.68
N CYS A 207 -18.42 -1.86 -2.38
CA CYS A 207 -17.15 -1.45 -2.98
C CYS A 207 -16.97 -1.88 -4.43
N PHE A 208 -17.81 -2.81 -4.93
CA PHE A 208 -17.74 -3.37 -6.29
C PHE A 208 -18.84 -2.86 -7.24
N ASN A 209 -19.73 -1.98 -6.79
CA ASN A 209 -20.90 -1.53 -7.57
C ASN A 209 -20.55 -0.72 -8.83
N SER A 210 -19.27 -0.40 -9.07
CA SER A 210 -18.77 0.27 -10.28
C SER A 210 -18.17 -0.68 -11.34
N ILE A 211 -18.29 -2.00 -11.19
CA ILE A 211 -17.80 -2.96 -12.19
C ILE A 211 -18.88 -3.22 -13.24
N GLU A 212 -18.76 -2.59 -14.42
CA GLU A 212 -19.53 -3.03 -15.59
C GLU A 212 -19.07 -4.42 -16.03
N GLY A 213 -19.97 -5.41 -16.00
CA GLY A 213 -19.83 -6.69 -16.70
C GLY A 213 -19.30 -7.90 -15.91
N GLN A 214 -18.94 -7.75 -14.63
CA GLN A 214 -18.67 -8.88 -13.73
C GLN A 214 -19.24 -8.57 -12.33
N GLU A 215 -20.33 -9.25 -11.96
CA GLU A 215 -20.91 -9.23 -10.62
C GLU A 215 -19.97 -9.94 -9.64
N LEU A 216 -18.95 -9.23 -9.15
CA LEU A 216 -18.15 -9.67 -8.00
C LEU A 216 -18.84 -9.17 -6.74
N SER A 217 -19.49 -10.08 -6.02
CA SER A 217 -20.00 -9.80 -4.68
C SER A 217 -18.86 -9.74 -3.68
N ILE A 218 -18.95 -8.83 -2.69
CA ILE A 218 -18.01 -8.80 -1.57
C ILE A 218 -18.05 -10.08 -0.75
N ASP A 219 -19.24 -10.70 -0.64
CA ASP A 219 -19.43 -11.96 0.06
C ASP A 219 -18.61 -13.08 -0.60
N ASP A 220 -18.72 -13.24 -1.92
CA ASP A 220 -17.98 -14.26 -2.67
C ASP A 220 -16.47 -14.04 -2.59
N VAL A 221 -16.05 -12.77 -2.66
CA VAL A 221 -14.64 -12.39 -2.58
C VAL A 221 -14.07 -12.73 -1.21
N LEU A 222 -14.74 -12.33 -0.12
CA LEU A 222 -14.29 -12.61 1.24
C LEU A 222 -14.29 -14.12 1.54
N ASN A 223 -15.34 -14.84 1.15
CA ASN A 223 -15.43 -16.30 1.30
C ASN A 223 -14.28 -17.01 0.56
N THR A 224 -13.96 -16.56 -0.66
CA THR A 224 -12.84 -17.14 -1.43
C THR A 224 -11.48 -16.88 -0.76
N ILE A 225 -11.28 -15.72 -0.13
CA ILE A 225 -9.99 -15.36 0.46
C ILE A 225 -9.79 -16.03 1.83
N PHE A 226 -10.82 -16.00 2.68
CA PHE A 226 -10.71 -16.30 4.12
C PHE A 226 -11.49 -17.55 4.57
N GLY A 227 -12.42 -18.06 3.75
CA GLY A 227 -13.38 -19.08 4.17
C GLY A 227 -14.58 -18.49 4.92
N GLU A 228 -15.59 -19.34 5.15
CA GLU A 228 -16.93 -18.94 5.60
C GLU A 228 -16.95 -18.24 6.97
N ASP A 229 -16.27 -18.80 7.97
CA ASP A 229 -16.28 -18.27 9.34
C ASP A 229 -15.68 -16.86 9.40
N GLN A 230 -14.49 -16.69 8.81
CA GLN A 230 -13.78 -15.42 8.79
C GLN A 230 -14.48 -14.38 7.91
N ALA A 231 -15.02 -14.79 6.76
CA ALA A 231 -15.78 -13.90 5.90
C ALA A 231 -17.04 -13.38 6.61
N SER A 232 -17.77 -14.26 7.29
CA SER A 232 -18.98 -13.91 8.05
C SER A 232 -18.70 -12.86 9.13
N ASN A 233 -17.61 -13.03 9.91
CA ASN A 233 -17.18 -12.05 10.90
C ASN A 233 -16.88 -10.67 10.28
N LEU A 234 -16.12 -10.65 9.16
CA LEU A 234 -15.81 -9.37 8.49
C LEU A 234 -17.08 -8.69 7.94
N LEU A 235 -18.04 -9.45 7.41
CA LEU A 235 -19.31 -8.93 6.90
C LEU A 235 -20.18 -8.36 8.03
N GLU A 236 -20.22 -9.01 9.19
CA GLU A 236 -20.89 -8.51 10.39
C GLU A 236 -20.28 -7.18 10.84
N GLN A 237 -18.95 -7.10 10.93
CA GLN A 237 -18.23 -5.86 11.29
C GLN A 237 -18.54 -4.70 10.30
N ILE A 238 -18.66 -5.00 9.01
CA ILE A 238 -19.02 -4.00 7.99
C ILE A 238 -20.44 -3.47 8.23
N ASN A 239 -21.38 -4.37 8.52
CA ASN A 239 -22.78 -4.00 8.77
C ASN A 239 -22.93 -3.17 10.06
N ASP A 240 -22.23 -3.54 11.13
CA ASP A 240 -22.23 -2.78 12.39
C ASP A 240 -21.67 -1.36 12.21
N GLN A 241 -20.59 -1.21 11.44
CA GLN A 241 -20.04 0.08 11.05
C GLN A 241 -21.06 0.96 10.31
N MET A 242 -21.90 0.37 9.46
CA MET A 242 -22.95 1.09 8.74
C MET A 242 -24.04 1.59 9.69
N LEU A 243 -24.49 0.74 10.63
CA LEU A 243 -25.51 1.09 11.62
C LEU A 243 -25.05 2.24 12.53
N HIS A 244 -23.78 2.24 12.97
CA HIS A 244 -23.24 3.30 13.81
C HIS A 244 -23.07 4.65 13.10
N LYS A 245 -22.88 4.67 11.77
CA LYS A 245 -22.84 5.92 10.98
C LYS A 245 -24.22 6.51 10.69
N GLY A 246 -25.28 5.70 10.78
CA GLY A 246 -26.66 6.11 10.50
C GLY A 246 -27.35 6.89 11.62
N ASN A 247 -26.74 7.06 12.80
CA ASN A 247 -27.35 7.76 13.94
C ASN A 247 -26.56 9.01 14.35
N PRO A 248 -26.84 10.20 13.78
CA PRO A 248 -26.27 11.45 14.24
C PRO A 248 -26.99 12.02 15.49
N TRP A 249 -28.06 11.38 15.98
CA TRP A 249 -29.04 11.99 16.89
C TRP A 249 -29.13 11.39 18.30
N SER A 250 -28.35 10.35 18.65
CA SER A 250 -28.44 9.73 19.99
C SER A 250 -27.56 10.39 21.08
N GLY A 251 -26.93 11.54 20.80
CA GLY A 251 -25.98 12.18 21.71
C GLY A 251 -26.50 13.35 22.57
N TRP A 252 -27.78 13.74 22.48
CA TRP A 252 -28.23 15.03 23.05
C TRP A 252 -29.42 15.01 24.03
N ILE A 253 -29.90 13.86 24.52
CA ILE A 253 -31.07 13.84 25.43
C ILE A 253 -30.81 13.31 26.85
N SER A 254 -29.66 12.74 27.18
CA SER A 254 -29.39 12.24 28.55
C SER A 254 -28.75 13.28 29.50
N SER A 255 -29.24 14.52 29.49
CA SER A 255 -28.92 15.50 30.56
C SER A 255 -30.06 16.50 30.82
N PHE A 256 -31.28 15.99 30.98
CA PHE A 256 -32.33 16.68 31.72
C PHE A 256 -33.17 15.62 32.42
N PHE A 257 -32.74 15.22 33.61
CA PHE A 257 -33.53 14.91 34.82
C PHE A 257 -32.56 14.64 35.96
#